data_AF-I3R8B2-F1
#
_entry.id   AF-I3R8B2-F1
#
_cell.length_a   1.000
_cell.length_b   1.000
_cell.length_c   1.000
_cell.angle_alpha   90.00
_cell.angle_beta   90.00
_cell.angle_gamma   90.00
#
_symmetry.space_group_name_H-M   'P 1'
#
loop_
_entity.id
_entity.type
_entity.pdbx_description
1 polymer ?
#
loop_
_entity_poly.entity_id
_entity_poly.type
_entity_poly.pdbx_seq_one_letter_code
_entity_poly.pdbx_strand_id
1 'polypeptide(L)' 'MDVLPLLVVNLVSVVDAFLLGMKQVAESTRAEMLDEDIETVSCPQCGREVDPGLGFCHWCTTRLDEPIDD' A
#
# COMPACT_ATOMS: atom_id res chain seq x y z
N MET A 1 -7.26 8.47 -42.86
CA MET A 1 -7.58 8.09 -41.46
C MET A 1 -6.83 9.03 -40.53
N ASP A 2 -7.55 9.91 -39.87
CA ASP A 2 -7.01 10.91 -38.95
C ASP A 2 -6.59 10.23 -37.64
N VAL A 3 -5.39 9.66 -37.63
CA VAL A 3 -4.75 9.07 -36.44
C VAL A 3 -4.14 10.13 -35.52
N LEU A 4 -4.09 11.38 -35.98
CA LEU A 4 -3.59 12.55 -35.25
C LEU A 4 -4.26 12.72 -33.87
N PRO A 5 -5.60 12.72 -33.73
CA PRO A 5 -6.25 12.80 -32.41
C PRO A 5 -5.90 11.63 -31.50
N LEU A 6 -5.74 10.41 -32.03
CA LEU A 6 -5.37 9.23 -31.23
C LEU A 6 -3.94 9.35 -30.68
N LEU A 7 -3.01 9.82 -31.50
CA LEU A 7 -1.63 10.07 -31.07
C LEU A 7 -1.55 11.18 -30.02
N VAL A 8 -2.31 12.26 -30.18
CA VAL A 8 -2.36 13.36 -29.20
C VAL A 8 -2.87 12.86 -27.86
N VAL A 9 -4.00 12.16 -27.85
CA VAL A 9 -4.57 11.62 -26.60
C VAL A 9 -3.59 10.66 -25.93
N ASN A 10 -2.94 9.77 -26.69
CA ASN A 10 -1.98 8.83 -26.14
C ASN A 10 -0.77 9.54 -25.50
N LEU A 11 -0.19 10.53 -26.18
CA LEU A 11 0.92 11.31 -25.66
C LEU A 11 0.53 12.12 -24.41
N VAL A 12 -0.65 12.73 -24.41
CA VAL A 12 -1.17 13.47 -23.24
C VAL A 12 -1.30 12.54 -22.03
N SER A 13 -1.86 11.33 -22.21
CA SER A 13 -1.97 10.35 -21.14
C SER A 13 -0.61 9.92 -20.59
N VAL A 14 0.40 9.72 -21.47
CA VAL A 14 1.76 9.37 -21.04
C VAL A 14 2.41 10.51 -20.24
N VAL A 15 2.25 11.76 -20.69
CA VAL A 15 2.80 12.93 -19.99
C VAL A 15 2.16 13.12 -18.63
N ASP A 16 0.83 13.00 -18.53
CA ASP A 16 0.12 13.13 -17.25
C ASP A 16 0.59 12.07 -16.23
N ALA A 17 0.67 10.80 -16.64
CA ALA A 17 1.18 9.72 -15.80
C ALA A 17 2.65 9.94 -15.37
N PHE A 18 3.50 10.45 -16.28
CA PHE A 18 4.90 10.75 -15.97
C PHE A 18 5.03 11.88 -14.95
N LEU A 19 4.23 12.95 -15.09
CA LEU A 19 4.20 14.07 -14.14
C LEU A 19 3.69 13.63 -12.77
N LEU A 20 2.67 12.76 -12.72
CA LEU A 20 2.17 12.19 -11.47
C LEU A 20 3.25 11.33 -10.79
N GLY A 21 3.93 10.47 -11.56
CA GLY A 21 5.03 9.64 -11.05
C GLY A 21 6.20 10.46 -10.50
N MET A 22 6.59 11.53 -11.19
CA MET A 22 7.63 12.44 -10.70
C MET A 22 7.24 13.16 -9.41
N LYS A 23 5.96 13.51 -9.23
CA LYS A 23 5.45 14.10 -7.98
C LYS A 23 5.41 13.08 -6.84
N GLN A 24 5.01 11.85 -7.12
CA GLN A 24 4.98 10.76 -6.14
C GLN A 24 6.38 10.45 -5.60
N VAL A 25 7.43 10.52 -6.42
CA VAL A 25 8.83 10.37 -5.93
C VAL A 25 9.24 11.52 -5.00
N ALA A 26 8.72 12.73 -5.22
CA ALA A 26 8.94 13.86 -4.31
C ALA A 26 8.16 13.71 -2.98
N GLU A 27 7.02 13.01 -3.00
CA GLU A 27 6.18 12.79 -1.82
C GLU A 27 6.48 11.48 -1.08
N SER A 28 7.01 10.43 -1.74
CA SER A 28 7.31 9.13 -1.14
C SER A 28 8.37 9.22 -0.05
N THR A 29 9.37 10.10 -0.23
CA THR A 29 10.35 10.43 0.82
C THR A 29 9.68 10.96 2.10
N ARG A 30 8.46 11.50 2.02
CA ARG A 30 7.69 11.98 3.18
C ARG A 30 6.83 10.90 3.84
N ALA A 31 6.46 9.84 3.10
CA ALA A 31 5.62 8.74 3.59
C ALA A 31 6.41 7.61 4.25
N GLU A 32 7.70 7.43 3.89
CA GLU A 32 8.60 6.46 4.53
C GLU A 32 8.90 6.75 6.02
N MET A 33 8.50 7.92 6.55
CA MET A 33 8.69 8.28 7.98
C MET A 33 7.49 7.93 8.89
N LEU A 34 6.46 7.24 8.38
CA LEU A 34 5.27 6.86 9.16
C LEU A 34 5.09 5.34 9.31
N ASP A 35 6.04 4.56 8.81
CA ASP A 35 6.07 3.09 8.95
C ASP A 35 7.08 2.65 10.03
N GLU A 36 7.30 3.51 11.03
CA GLU A 36 8.02 3.15 12.24
C GLU A 36 7.09 2.33 13.14
N ASP A 37 7.40 1.02 13.20
CA ASP A 37 7.14 0.14 14.35
C ASP A 37 5.71 -0.41 14.52
N ILE A 38 5.08 -0.91 13.44
CA ILE A 38 4.01 -1.90 13.62
C ILE A 38 4.68 -3.25 13.88
N GLU A 39 4.76 -3.65 15.15
CA GLU A 39 5.19 -5.00 15.55
C GLU A 39 4.19 -6.04 15.03
N THR A 40 4.39 -6.50 13.80
CA THR A 40 3.53 -7.52 13.20
C THR A 40 3.86 -8.90 13.77
N VAL A 41 2.85 -9.63 14.23
CA VAL A 41 2.95 -11.01 14.70
C VAL A 41 2.44 -11.98 13.64
N SER A 42 2.86 -13.25 13.67
CA SER A 42 2.30 -14.26 12.76
C SER A 42 0.96 -14.79 13.28
N CYS A 43 -0.07 -14.80 12.42
CA CYS A 43 -1.37 -15.34 12.78
C CYS A 43 -1.28 -16.88 12.96
N PRO A 44 -1.70 -17.44 14.11
CA PRO A 44 -1.61 -18.88 14.36
C PRO A 44 -2.55 -19.72 13.49
N GLN A 45 -3.55 -19.10 12.84
CA GLN A 45 -4.52 -19.79 12.00
C GLN A 45 -4.09 -19.86 10.53
N CYS A 46 -3.61 -18.76 9.95
CA CYS A 46 -3.27 -18.67 8.53
C CYS A 46 -1.78 -18.48 8.23
N GLY A 47 -0.96 -18.21 9.25
CA GLY A 47 0.49 -18.06 9.15
C GLY A 47 0.97 -16.72 8.59
N ARG A 48 0.06 -15.79 8.28
CA ARG A 48 0.40 -14.47 7.72
C ARG A 48 0.70 -13.45 8.80
N GLU A 49 1.52 -12.47 8.47
CA GLU A 49 1.78 -11.31 9.33
C GLU A 49 0.48 -10.53 9.57
N VAL A 50 0.24 -10.19 10.84
CA VAL A 50 -0.92 -9.44 11.29
C VAL A 50 -0.50 -8.45 12.37
N ASP A 51 -1.13 -7.27 12.35
CA ASP A 51 -1.04 -6.29 13.41
C ASP A 51 -1.82 -6.77 14.66
N PRO A 52 -1.15 -7.02 15.79
CA PRO A 52 -1.79 -7.46 17.04
C PRO A 52 -2.76 -6.41 17.60
N GLY A 53 -2.61 -5.13 17.27
CA GLY A 53 -3.48 -4.05 17.71
C GLY A 53 -4.90 -4.08 17.13
N LEU A 54 -5.13 -4.85 16.06
CA LEU A 54 -6.46 -4.97 15.43
C LEU A 54 -7.40 -5.91 16.20
N GLY A 55 -6.92 -6.79 17.07
CA GLY A 55 -7.72 -7.81 17.76
C GLY A 55 -8.36 -8.87 16.84
N PHE A 56 -8.11 -8.80 15.54
CA PHE A 56 -8.51 -9.78 14.53
C PHE A 56 -7.54 -9.78 13.35
N CYS A 57 -7.44 -10.93 12.67
CA CYS A 57 -6.62 -11.07 11.48
C CYS A 57 -7.35 -10.52 10.26
N HIS A 58 -6.80 -9.47 9.64
CA HIS A 58 -7.36 -8.91 8.41
C HIS A 58 -7.29 -9.86 7.20
N TRP A 59 -6.50 -10.93 7.27
CA TRP A 59 -6.39 -11.92 6.19
C TRP A 59 -7.45 -13.02 6.23
N CYS A 60 -7.65 -13.63 7.40
CA CYS A 60 -8.54 -14.78 7.55
C CYS A 60 -9.71 -14.50 8.47
N THR A 61 -9.84 -13.29 8.99
CA THR A 61 -10.92 -12.86 9.91
C THR A 61 -10.98 -13.62 11.24
N THR A 62 -9.92 -14.38 11.58
CA THR A 62 -9.78 -15.03 12.90
C THR A 62 -9.56 -13.99 13.98
N ARG A 63 -10.21 -14.11 15.14
CA ARG A 63 -9.94 -13.23 16.28
C ARG A 63 -8.58 -13.53 16.89
N LEU A 64 -7.84 -12.50 17.26
CA LEU A 64 -6.59 -12.63 18.02
C LEU A 64 -6.92 -12.25 19.46
N ASP A 65 -6.64 -13.16 20.39
CA ASP A 65 -6.67 -12.83 21.81
C ASP A 65 -5.34 -12.10 22.12
N GLU A 66 -5.39 -10.96 22.81
CA GLU A 66 -4.20 -10.13 23.13
C GLU A 66 -3.09 -11.00 23.75
N PRO A 67 -1.80 -10.78 23.39
CA PRO A 67 -0.71 -11.50 24.02
C PRO A 67 -0.71 -11.21 25.52
N ILE A 68 -0.79 -12.27 26.32
CA ILE A 68 -0.53 -12.21 27.76
C ILE A 68 0.97 -11.94 27.91
N ASP A 69 1.33 -10.71 28.24
CA ASP A 69 2.66 -10.37 28.74
C ASP A 69 2.80 -10.92 30.18
N ASP A 70 3.56 -12.02 30.34
CA ASP A 70 4.02 -12.58 31.62
C ASP A 70 5.56 -12.69 31.63
#